data_AF-A0A7L3RH97-F1
#
_entry.id   AF-A0A7L3RH97-F1
#
_cell.length_a   1.000
_cell.length_b   1.000
_cell.length_c   1.000
_cell.angle_alpha   90.00
_cell.angle_beta   90.00
_cell.angle_gamma   90.00
#
_symmetry.space_group_name_H-M   'P 1'
#
loop_
_entity.id
_entity.type
_entity.pdbx_description
1 polymer ?
#
loop_
_entity_poly.entity_id
_entity_poly.type
_entity_poly.pdbx_seq_one_letter_code
_entity_poly.pdbx_strand_id
1 'polypeptide(L)'
;PMPGRCAYFVERKKRFCKMTPGPGRRFCGEHGQQEGENDRKRIPCPLDPKHTVYEDQLQKHLKKCNSREKPKPVYFVQDINAGLKDGAEIPERQVPISSLSKEGLENLITKLKKASNGLELHLKEQILSHQALQEALNDPKNGESAFKHLKQQASILGNMEKLHLLGPGRCFVEFGAGRGKLSHWVDVALQNVENVQFLLVERATTRFKVDGKHKRRDSIFERLQVDIQHLCLKKVPILEKKKLPVVGIGKHLCGAATDLALRCLVESYTACCDGENEEPATKRCRTDKTEVASNNSADNESNKDDCKPVAGIVIALCCHHKCDWTHYVGREFFKSVGLGPLEFNYFQRMSSWATCGMREAATRASTSQESEDETNDREEHEHEQTFSNAESGSDTLQGILTVEERKEIGCLCKRLIDHGRIEYLQQRGYKAALQYYTESAVSLENVLLTAVPSPSLIPEPTT
;
A
#
# COMPACT_ATOMS: atom_id res chain seq x y z
N PRO A 1 -21.78 33.58 8.01
CA PRO A 1 -22.25 32.22 7.66
C PRO A 1 -23.24 32.30 6.49
N MET A 2 -23.29 31.30 5.60
CA MET A 2 -24.32 31.27 4.55
C MET A 2 -25.72 31.11 5.18
N PRO A 3 -26.78 31.69 4.58
CA PRO A 3 -28.16 31.47 5.02
C PRO A 3 -28.50 29.97 5.12
N GLY A 4 -29.16 29.57 6.20
CA GLY A 4 -29.53 28.18 6.46
C GLY A 4 -28.37 27.24 6.84
N ARG A 5 -27.17 27.76 7.11
CA ARG A 5 -26.00 26.98 7.53
C ARG A 5 -25.55 27.36 8.94
N CYS A 6 -24.85 26.43 9.59
CA CYS A 6 -24.34 26.58 10.94
C CYS A 6 -23.41 27.79 11.08
N ALA A 7 -23.67 28.60 12.10
CA ALA A 7 -22.92 29.82 12.39
C ALA A 7 -21.53 29.59 13.01
N TYR A 8 -21.14 28.34 13.30
CA TYR A 8 -19.86 28.02 13.92
C TYR A 8 -18.70 28.22 12.93
N PHE A 9 -17.65 28.93 13.34
CA PHE A 9 -16.45 29.12 12.54
C PHE A 9 -15.42 28.01 12.85
N VAL A 10 -15.09 27.20 11.85
CA VAL A 10 -14.11 26.12 11.99
C VAL A 10 -12.72 26.69 11.74
N GLU A 11 -12.05 27.09 12.81
CA GLU A 11 -10.76 27.80 12.78
C GLU A 11 -9.69 27.06 11.97
N ARG A 12 -9.51 25.74 12.22
CA ARG A 12 -8.60 24.88 11.45
C ARG A 12 -8.83 24.92 9.94
N LYS A 13 -10.08 25.10 9.50
CA LYS A 13 -10.47 25.10 8.07
C LYS A 13 -10.72 26.51 7.52
N LYS A 14 -10.49 27.55 8.33
CA LYS A 14 -10.73 28.97 8.02
C LYS A 14 -12.07 29.22 7.31
N ARG A 15 -13.13 28.53 7.74
CA ARG A 15 -14.48 28.64 7.11
C ARG A 15 -15.60 28.33 8.09
N PHE A 16 -16.79 28.86 7.83
CA PHE A 16 -18.01 28.49 8.56
C PHE A 16 -18.42 27.04 8.31
N CYS A 17 -19.01 26.41 9.32
CA CYS A 17 -19.52 25.05 9.25
C CYS A 17 -20.63 24.95 8.19
N LYS A 18 -20.49 23.98 7.26
CA LYS A 18 -21.46 23.76 6.18
C LYS A 18 -22.69 22.92 6.60
N MET A 19 -22.75 22.47 7.85
CA MET A 19 -23.87 21.66 8.33
C MET A 19 -25.14 22.51 8.48
N THR A 20 -26.30 21.91 8.23
CA THR A 20 -27.61 22.57 8.36
C THR A 20 -28.06 22.55 9.82
N PRO A 21 -28.39 23.71 10.43
CA PRO A 21 -29.04 23.78 11.73
C PRO A 21 -30.45 23.16 11.71
N GLY A 22 -30.96 22.77 12.87
CA GLY A 22 -32.38 22.44 13.00
C GLY A 22 -33.25 23.69 12.77
N PRO A 23 -34.56 23.53 12.46
CA PRO A 23 -35.47 24.66 12.31
C PRO A 23 -35.39 25.61 13.51
N GLY A 24 -35.19 26.91 13.25
CA GLY A 24 -35.06 27.95 14.28
C GLY A 24 -33.71 28.03 15.02
N ARG A 25 -32.71 27.20 14.68
CA ARG A 25 -31.40 27.18 15.36
C ARG A 25 -30.31 27.86 14.54
N ARG A 26 -29.30 28.47 15.19
CA ARG A 26 -28.13 29.04 14.50
C ARG A 26 -26.99 28.04 14.34
N PHE A 27 -26.91 27.01 15.19
CA PHE A 27 -25.86 26.00 15.11
C PHE A 27 -26.39 24.60 14.73
N CYS A 28 -25.54 23.79 14.07
CA CYS A 28 -25.88 22.40 13.79
C CYS A 28 -25.82 21.54 15.06
N GLY A 29 -26.32 20.30 14.97
CA GLY A 29 -26.35 19.37 16.11
C GLY A 29 -24.99 19.12 16.79
N GLU A 30 -23.88 19.32 16.09
CA GLU A 30 -22.51 19.17 16.65
C GLU A 30 -21.99 20.45 17.32
N HIS A 31 -22.39 21.64 16.86
CA HIS A 31 -21.94 22.93 17.43
C HIS A 31 -23.02 23.61 18.30
N GLY A 32 -24.17 22.97 18.49
CA GLY A 32 -25.33 23.50 19.23
C GLY A 32 -25.11 23.72 20.72
N GLN A 33 -23.97 23.29 21.29
CA GLN A 33 -23.61 23.58 22.68
C GLN A 33 -23.44 25.09 22.95
N GLN A 34 -23.10 25.88 21.94
CA GLN A 34 -22.92 27.33 22.09
C GLN A 34 -24.24 28.09 22.30
N GLU A 35 -25.39 27.45 22.06
CA GLU A 35 -26.70 28.08 22.14
C GLU A 35 -27.39 27.90 23.50
N GLY A 36 -26.76 27.25 24.50
CA GLY A 36 -27.22 27.26 25.89
C GLY A 36 -28.58 26.61 26.19
N GLU A 37 -29.37 26.23 25.19
CA GLU A 37 -30.73 25.76 25.39
C GLU A 37 -30.90 24.33 24.86
N ASN A 38 -30.63 23.37 25.74
CA ASN A 38 -31.23 22.04 25.87
C ASN A 38 -30.49 21.36 27.04
N ASP A 39 -31.17 21.02 28.15
CA ASP A 39 -30.63 20.32 29.34
C ASP A 39 -30.00 18.94 29.07
N ARG A 40 -29.76 18.59 27.81
CA ARG A 40 -29.18 17.32 27.37
C ARG A 40 -27.67 17.40 27.42
N LYS A 41 -27.10 16.86 28.50
CA LYS A 41 -25.66 16.71 28.68
C LYS A 41 -25.04 15.88 27.55
N ARG A 42 -24.03 16.43 26.88
CA ARG A 42 -23.15 15.69 25.96
C ARG A 42 -21.87 15.30 26.70
N ILE A 43 -21.44 14.07 26.50
CA ILE A 43 -20.19 13.51 27.06
C ILE A 43 -19.27 13.09 25.90
N PRO A 44 -17.94 13.08 26.09
CA PRO A 44 -17.03 12.43 25.16
C PRO A 44 -17.42 10.96 24.96
N CYS A 45 -17.33 10.46 23.72
CA CYS A 45 -17.62 9.06 23.47
C CYS A 45 -16.58 8.17 24.18
N PRO A 46 -17.00 7.13 24.93
CA PRO A 46 -16.08 6.19 25.58
C PRO A 46 -15.19 5.41 24.60
N LEU A 47 -15.64 5.25 23.35
CA LEU A 47 -14.91 4.53 22.30
C LEU A 47 -13.95 5.43 21.51
N ASP A 48 -14.19 6.75 21.50
CA ASP A 48 -13.32 7.73 20.83
C ASP A 48 -13.59 9.15 21.38
N PRO A 49 -12.72 9.68 22.24
CA PRO A 49 -12.91 11.01 22.83
C PRO A 49 -12.92 12.17 21.82
N LYS A 50 -12.59 11.95 20.54
CA LYS A 50 -12.60 12.98 19.49
C LYS A 50 -14.00 13.43 19.08
N HIS A 51 -15.05 12.70 19.46
CA HIS A 51 -16.44 13.13 19.26
C HIS A 51 -17.26 13.01 20.54
N THR A 52 -18.38 13.73 20.57
CA THR A 52 -19.28 13.77 21.72
C THR A 52 -20.63 13.13 21.38
N VAL A 53 -21.32 12.65 22.41
CA VAL A 53 -22.63 11.99 22.31
C VAL A 53 -23.53 12.52 23.42
N TYR A 54 -24.84 12.57 23.21
CA TYR A 54 -25.74 12.87 24.32
C TYR A 54 -25.72 11.70 25.32
N GLU A 55 -25.59 12.02 26.61
CA GLU A 55 -25.49 11.04 27.71
C GLU A 55 -26.69 10.09 27.71
N ASP A 56 -27.90 10.63 27.50
CA ASP A 56 -29.16 9.89 27.37
C ASP A 56 -29.23 8.96 26.14
N GLN A 57 -28.37 9.16 25.14
CA GLN A 57 -28.29 8.37 23.92
C GLN A 57 -27.03 7.51 23.83
N LEU A 58 -26.19 7.48 24.88
CA LEU A 58 -24.92 6.76 24.85
C LEU A 58 -25.09 5.30 24.43
N GLN A 59 -26.06 4.58 25.00
CA GLN A 59 -26.29 3.16 24.67
C GLN A 59 -26.69 2.94 23.21
N LYS A 60 -27.51 3.83 22.64
CA LYS A 60 -27.86 3.79 21.22
C LYS A 60 -26.65 4.16 20.34
N HIS A 61 -25.82 5.09 20.80
CA HIS A 61 -24.59 5.49 20.13
C HIS A 61 -23.57 4.35 20.09
N LEU A 62 -23.28 3.68 21.21
CA LEU A 62 -22.29 2.59 21.28
C LEU A 62 -22.59 1.46 20.27
N LYS A 63 -23.88 1.20 19.97
CA LYS A 63 -24.32 0.23 18.96
C LYS A 63 -24.06 0.65 17.50
N LYS A 64 -23.83 1.93 17.22
CA LYS A 64 -23.61 2.48 15.87
C LYS A 64 -22.34 3.32 15.75
N CYS A 65 -21.54 3.37 16.81
CA CYS A 65 -20.31 4.14 16.83
C CYS A 65 -19.34 3.57 15.80
N ASN A 66 -18.76 4.45 14.98
CA ASN A 66 -17.76 4.05 13.99
C ASN A 66 -16.49 3.52 14.65
N SER A 67 -16.21 3.94 15.89
CA SER A 67 -15.04 3.54 16.69
C SER A 67 -15.27 2.27 17.50
N ARG A 68 -16.45 1.63 17.38
CA ARG A 68 -16.70 0.32 17.97
C ARG A 68 -15.85 -0.75 17.25
N GLU A 69 -15.31 -1.69 18.03
CA GLU A 69 -14.65 -2.88 17.47
C GLU A 69 -15.64 -3.69 16.63
N LYS A 70 -15.28 -3.92 15.37
CA LYS A 70 -16.07 -4.74 14.45
C LYS A 70 -15.57 -6.18 14.54
N PRO A 71 -16.46 -7.18 14.36
CA PRO A 71 -16.03 -8.56 14.26
C PRO A 71 -15.00 -8.67 13.12
N LYS A 72 -13.87 -9.31 13.44
CA LYS A 72 -12.79 -9.50 12.47
C LYS A 72 -13.24 -10.53 11.43
N PRO A 73 -13.02 -10.29 10.13
CA PRO A 73 -13.40 -11.22 9.08
C PRO A 73 -12.57 -12.51 9.16
N VAL A 74 -13.05 -13.58 8.52
CA VAL A 74 -12.39 -14.91 8.52
C VAL A 74 -10.96 -14.90 7.98
N TYR A 75 -10.67 -13.98 7.06
CA TYR A 75 -9.36 -13.77 6.46
C TYR A 75 -8.43 -12.88 7.29
N PHE A 76 -8.82 -12.48 8.50
CA PHE A 76 -7.96 -11.78 9.44
C PHE A 76 -7.12 -12.78 10.24
N VAL A 77 -5.81 -12.71 10.09
CA VAL A 77 -4.84 -13.40 10.95
C VAL A 77 -3.85 -12.36 11.43
N GLN A 78 -3.83 -12.11 12.74
CA GLN A 78 -3.00 -11.06 13.32
C GLN A 78 -1.52 -11.25 12.96
N ASP A 79 -0.91 -10.17 12.49
CA ASP A 79 0.52 -10.07 12.17
C ASP A 79 1.08 -11.11 11.20
N ILE A 80 0.24 -11.83 10.44
CA ILE A 80 0.68 -12.89 9.51
C ILE A 80 1.69 -12.38 8.47
N ASN A 81 1.51 -11.13 8.01
CA ASN A 81 2.43 -10.50 7.08
C ASN A 81 3.29 -9.45 7.78
N ALA A 82 3.44 -9.43 9.11
CA ALA A 82 4.29 -8.45 9.80
C ALA A 82 5.78 -8.78 9.70
N GLY A 83 6.11 -10.06 9.56
CA GLY A 83 7.47 -10.56 9.38
C GLY A 83 8.11 -10.94 10.70
N LEU A 84 9.30 -11.53 10.65
CA LEU A 84 10.02 -11.90 11.87
C LEU A 84 10.39 -10.65 12.67
N LYS A 85 10.03 -10.64 13.96
CA LYS A 85 10.57 -9.68 14.92
C LYS A 85 12.01 -10.10 15.21
N ASP A 86 12.98 -9.53 14.50
CA ASP A 86 14.38 -9.69 14.90
C ASP A 86 14.53 -9.05 16.28
N GLY A 87 15.09 -9.78 17.25
CA GLY A 87 15.40 -9.25 18.59
C GLY A 87 16.52 -8.19 18.60
N ALA A 88 16.99 -7.75 17.43
CA ALA A 88 17.91 -6.65 17.28
C ALA A 88 17.13 -5.34 17.48
N GLU A 89 17.22 -4.79 18.70
CA GLU A 89 16.61 -3.52 19.09
C GLU A 89 17.02 -2.42 18.10
N ILE A 90 16.03 -1.85 17.41
CA ILE A 90 16.20 -0.59 16.68
C ILE A 90 16.42 0.46 17.77
N PRO A 91 17.55 1.20 17.79
CA PRO A 91 17.81 2.17 18.86
C PRO A 91 16.66 3.18 18.96
N GLU A 92 16.06 3.30 20.16
CA GLU A 92 14.83 4.07 20.43
C GLU A 92 14.93 5.58 20.12
N ARG A 93 16.14 6.10 19.84
CA ARG A 93 16.38 7.48 19.41
C ARG A 93 17.43 7.53 18.32
N GLN A 94 16.98 7.71 17.09
CA GLN A 94 17.85 7.93 15.94
C GLN A 94 18.10 9.43 15.74
N VAL A 95 19.36 9.75 15.44
CA VAL A 95 19.81 11.11 15.22
C VAL A 95 19.30 11.62 13.86
N PRO A 96 18.72 12.82 13.77
CA PRO A 96 18.34 13.41 12.50
C PRO A 96 19.52 13.51 11.51
N ILE A 97 19.25 13.39 10.20
CA ILE A 97 20.32 13.49 9.18
C ILE A 97 21.02 14.85 9.28
N SER A 98 20.27 15.92 9.59
CA SER A 98 20.79 17.28 9.76
C SER A 98 21.76 17.43 10.93
N SER A 99 21.78 16.50 11.88
CA SER A 99 22.68 16.49 13.03
C SER A 99 23.88 15.57 12.87
N LEU A 100 24.05 14.92 11.71
CA LEU A 100 25.25 14.13 11.42
C LEU A 100 26.45 15.05 11.18
N SER A 101 27.62 14.63 11.65
CA SER A 101 28.89 15.26 11.23
C SER A 101 29.14 15.02 9.75
N LYS A 102 29.97 15.86 9.13
CA LYS A 102 30.39 15.69 7.72
C LYS A 102 30.97 14.28 7.48
N GLU A 103 31.87 13.85 8.35
CA GLU A 103 32.48 12.50 8.31
C GLU A 103 31.43 11.39 8.46
N GLY A 104 30.45 11.56 9.35
CA GLY A 104 29.37 10.59 9.53
C GLY A 104 28.52 10.44 8.27
N LEU A 105 28.19 11.55 7.61
CA LEU A 105 27.46 11.53 6.34
C LEU A 105 28.28 10.92 5.19
N GLU A 106 29.56 11.27 5.07
CA GLU A 106 30.48 10.70 4.07
C GLU A 106 30.65 9.18 4.26
N ASN A 107 30.72 8.71 5.50
CA ASN A 107 30.77 7.28 5.81
C ASN A 107 29.49 6.55 5.38
N LEU A 108 28.30 7.14 5.60
CA LEU A 108 27.03 6.58 5.13
C LEU A 108 26.98 6.51 3.60
N ILE A 109 27.39 7.57 2.91
CA ILE A 109 27.44 7.62 1.44
C ILE A 109 28.43 6.58 0.90
N THR A 110 29.57 6.39 1.56
CA THR A 110 30.57 5.37 1.19
C THR A 110 30.01 3.97 1.33
N LYS A 111 29.33 3.68 2.46
CA LYS A 111 28.62 2.40 2.66
C LYS A 111 27.55 2.18 1.57
N LEU A 112 26.76 3.20 1.26
CA LEU A 112 25.73 3.14 0.21
C LEU A 112 26.33 2.81 -1.16
N LYS A 113 27.38 3.54 -1.57
CA LYS A 113 28.07 3.31 -2.84
C LYS A 113 28.70 1.92 -2.92
N LYS A 114 29.32 1.46 -1.83
CA LYS A 114 29.90 0.11 -1.74
C LYS A 114 28.82 -0.97 -1.87
N ALA A 115 27.72 -0.85 -1.13
CA ALA A 115 26.60 -1.79 -1.16
C ALA A 115 25.85 -1.78 -2.49
N SER A 116 25.93 -0.66 -3.23
CA SER A 116 25.32 -0.53 -4.55
C SER A 116 26.27 -0.96 -5.70
N ASN A 117 27.49 -1.37 -5.39
CA ASN A 117 28.45 -1.78 -6.40
C ASN A 117 27.99 -3.10 -7.04
N GLY A 118 27.92 -3.14 -8.37
CA GLY A 118 27.40 -4.29 -9.12
C GLY A 118 25.87 -4.32 -9.26
N LEU A 119 25.14 -3.37 -8.67
CA LEU A 119 23.71 -3.22 -8.95
C LEU A 119 23.47 -2.59 -10.31
N GLU A 120 22.42 -3.02 -11.01
CA GLU A 120 21.97 -2.35 -12.23
C GLU A 120 21.33 -1.00 -11.86
N LEU A 121 22.12 0.07 -11.94
CA LEU A 121 21.67 1.42 -11.58
C LEU A 121 20.79 2.05 -12.65
N HIS A 122 21.01 1.71 -13.93
CA HIS A 122 20.18 2.16 -15.03
C HIS A 122 19.12 1.13 -15.34
N LEU A 123 17.90 1.38 -14.86
CA LEU A 123 16.77 0.55 -15.22
C LEU A 123 16.41 0.75 -16.69
N LYS A 124 15.98 -0.33 -17.34
CA LYS A 124 15.45 -0.28 -18.70
C LYS A 124 14.17 0.57 -18.74
N GLU A 125 14.06 1.42 -19.76
CA GLU A 125 12.81 2.09 -20.08
C GLU A 125 11.83 1.10 -20.72
N GLN A 126 10.66 0.98 -20.11
CA GLN A 126 9.57 0.12 -20.58
C GLN A 126 8.23 0.84 -20.40
N ILE A 127 8.14 2.00 -21.04
CA ILE A 127 6.96 2.86 -21.06
C ILE A 127 6.03 2.32 -22.13
N LEU A 128 5.01 1.57 -21.69
CA LEU A 128 3.99 0.98 -22.56
C LEU A 128 2.69 1.75 -22.39
N SER A 129 1.69 1.45 -23.22
CA SER A 129 0.34 1.98 -23.06
C SER A 129 -0.66 0.97 -23.57
N HIS A 130 -1.63 0.62 -22.74
CA HIS A 130 -2.68 -0.34 -23.10
C HIS A 130 -3.86 0.33 -23.81
N GLN A 131 -4.40 -0.32 -24.84
CA GLN A 131 -5.49 0.21 -25.67
C GLN A 131 -6.74 0.61 -24.85
N ALA A 132 -7.03 -0.13 -23.78
CA ALA A 132 -8.21 0.09 -22.93
C ALA A 132 -8.32 1.51 -22.33
N LEU A 133 -7.21 2.25 -22.25
CA LEU A 133 -7.21 3.63 -21.74
C LEU A 133 -7.09 4.68 -22.83
N GLN A 134 -7.00 4.33 -24.12
CA GLN A 134 -6.76 5.33 -25.18
C GLN A 134 -7.86 6.39 -25.27
N GLU A 135 -9.12 5.98 -25.23
CA GLU A 135 -10.25 6.93 -25.23
C GLU A 135 -10.18 7.86 -24.01
N ALA A 136 -9.95 7.30 -22.83
CA ALA A 136 -9.86 8.06 -21.59
C ALA A 136 -8.66 9.00 -21.60
N LEU A 137 -7.51 8.62 -22.16
CA LEU A 137 -6.32 9.47 -22.28
C LEU A 137 -6.53 10.65 -23.22
N ASN A 138 -7.37 10.48 -24.25
CA ASN A 138 -7.66 11.50 -25.26
C ASN A 138 -8.87 12.38 -24.90
N ASP A 139 -9.53 12.16 -23.75
CA ASP A 139 -10.64 13.01 -23.33
C ASP A 139 -10.13 14.43 -22.97
N PRO A 140 -10.55 15.48 -23.71
CA PRO A 140 -10.10 16.84 -23.48
C PRO A 140 -10.59 17.42 -22.14
N LYS A 141 -11.51 16.76 -21.44
CA LYS A 141 -12.00 17.18 -20.12
C LYS A 141 -11.05 16.80 -18.99
N ASN A 142 -10.03 15.99 -19.26
CA ASN A 142 -9.06 15.61 -18.24
C ASN A 142 -8.17 16.79 -17.85
N GLY A 143 -8.14 17.12 -16.57
CA GLY A 143 -7.07 17.94 -16.01
C GLY A 143 -5.74 17.18 -15.95
N GLU A 144 -4.64 17.89 -15.72
CA GLU A 144 -3.27 17.35 -15.67
C GLU A 144 -3.13 16.18 -14.67
N SER A 145 -3.77 16.29 -13.50
CA SER A 145 -3.76 15.26 -12.45
C SER A 145 -4.42 13.95 -12.92
N ALA A 146 -5.59 14.05 -13.57
CA ALA A 146 -6.27 12.90 -14.14
C ALA A 146 -5.42 12.25 -15.25
N PHE A 147 -4.84 13.07 -16.13
CA PHE A 147 -3.98 12.62 -17.22
C PHE A 147 -2.73 11.88 -16.71
N LYS A 148 -2.04 12.42 -15.69
CA LYS A 148 -0.93 11.75 -15.00
C LYS A 148 -1.33 10.37 -14.50
N HIS A 149 -2.47 10.27 -13.83
CA HIS A 149 -2.96 9.01 -13.29
C HIS A 149 -3.36 8.00 -14.38
N LEU A 150 -3.95 8.44 -15.48
CA LEU A 150 -4.31 7.62 -16.62
C LEU A 150 -3.05 7.08 -17.33
N LYS A 151 -2.05 7.93 -17.59
CA LYS A 151 -0.77 7.50 -18.18
C LYS A 151 -0.10 6.41 -17.36
N GLN A 152 -0.07 6.59 -16.03
CA GLN A 152 0.48 5.56 -15.13
C GLN A 152 -0.28 4.24 -15.22
N GLN A 153 -1.63 4.28 -15.21
CA GLN A 153 -2.45 3.06 -15.29
C GLN A 153 -2.31 2.38 -16.65
N ALA A 154 -2.28 3.15 -17.74
CA ALA A 154 -2.14 2.64 -19.10
C ALA A 154 -0.82 1.88 -19.27
N SER A 155 0.27 2.40 -18.71
CA SER A 155 1.56 1.73 -18.76
C SER A 155 1.65 0.50 -17.86
N ILE A 156 1.07 0.54 -16.65
CA ILE A 156 0.97 -0.65 -15.79
C ILE A 156 0.24 -1.77 -16.55
N LEU A 157 -0.90 -1.47 -17.17
CA LEU A 157 -1.65 -2.46 -17.95
C LEU A 157 -0.87 -2.96 -19.18
N GLY A 158 -0.15 -2.08 -19.89
CA GLY A 158 0.68 -2.50 -21.02
C GLY A 158 1.81 -3.44 -20.60
N ASN A 159 2.38 -3.23 -19.42
CA ASN A 159 3.34 -4.16 -18.82
C ASN A 159 2.69 -5.50 -18.41
N MET A 160 1.47 -5.47 -17.87
CA MET A 160 0.71 -6.70 -17.56
C MET A 160 0.40 -7.52 -18.81
N GLU A 161 0.02 -6.86 -19.91
CA GLU A 161 -0.23 -7.50 -21.21
C GLU A 161 1.04 -8.14 -21.78
N LYS A 162 2.16 -7.41 -21.76
CA LYS A 162 3.47 -7.94 -22.19
C LYS A 162 3.92 -9.17 -21.40
N LEU A 163 3.55 -9.24 -20.12
CA LEU A 163 3.84 -10.39 -19.25
C LEU A 163 2.79 -11.51 -19.35
N HIS A 164 1.83 -11.40 -20.27
CA HIS A 164 0.73 -12.34 -20.45
C HIS A 164 -0.10 -12.58 -19.18
N LEU A 165 -0.23 -11.53 -18.35
CA LEU A 165 -1.02 -11.59 -17.11
C LEU A 165 -2.50 -11.26 -17.33
N LEU A 166 -2.83 -10.59 -18.43
CA LEU A 166 -4.20 -10.27 -18.83
C LEU A 166 -4.78 -11.47 -19.60
N GLY A 167 -5.42 -12.40 -18.90
CA GLY A 167 -6.02 -13.59 -19.50
C GLY A 167 -7.12 -14.21 -18.63
N PRO A 168 -7.82 -15.23 -19.17
CA PRO A 168 -8.96 -15.85 -18.50
C PRO A 168 -8.56 -16.62 -17.25
N GLY A 169 -9.55 -16.83 -16.37
CA GLY A 169 -9.39 -17.69 -15.20
C GLY A 169 -8.40 -17.17 -14.17
N ARG A 170 -8.36 -15.85 -13.94
CA ARG A 170 -7.42 -15.21 -12.99
C ARG A 170 -8.15 -14.42 -11.91
N CYS A 171 -7.52 -14.32 -10.74
CA CYS A 171 -7.94 -13.40 -9.69
C CYS A 171 -6.92 -12.27 -9.53
N PHE A 172 -7.35 -11.03 -9.78
CA PHE A 172 -6.53 -9.84 -9.59
C PHE A 172 -6.72 -9.29 -8.18
N VAL A 173 -5.63 -9.18 -7.43
CA VAL A 173 -5.63 -8.62 -6.07
C VAL A 173 -4.98 -7.24 -6.12
N GLU A 174 -5.78 -6.17 -6.05
CA GLU A 174 -5.30 -4.79 -5.97
C GLU A 174 -5.01 -4.44 -4.49
N PHE A 175 -3.73 -4.34 -4.16
CA PHE A 175 -3.28 -3.89 -2.84
C PHE A 175 -3.24 -2.37 -2.78
N GLY A 176 -3.78 -1.80 -1.69
CA GLY A 176 -3.90 -0.34 -1.56
C GLY A 176 -4.88 0.23 -2.59
N ALA A 177 -6.00 -0.45 -2.78
CA ALA A 177 -6.88 -0.22 -3.91
C ALA A 177 -7.51 1.19 -3.94
N GLY A 178 -7.57 1.91 -2.82
CA GLY A 178 -8.13 3.25 -2.77
C GLY A 178 -9.55 3.28 -3.35
N ARG A 179 -9.73 3.99 -4.48
CA ARG A 179 -11.00 4.08 -5.22
C ARG A 179 -11.29 2.89 -6.15
N GLY A 180 -10.32 2.00 -6.40
CA GLY A 180 -10.42 0.80 -7.26
C GLY A 180 -10.17 1.05 -8.75
N LYS A 181 -9.47 2.15 -9.09
CA LYS A 181 -9.29 2.58 -10.48
C LYS A 181 -8.39 1.62 -11.27
N LEU A 182 -7.39 0.97 -10.66
CA LEU A 182 -6.52 0.05 -11.42
C LEU A 182 -7.29 -1.21 -11.80
N SER A 183 -7.99 -1.87 -10.85
CA SER A 183 -8.85 -3.01 -11.17
C SER A 183 -9.96 -2.66 -12.16
N HIS A 184 -10.52 -1.46 -12.11
CA HIS A 184 -11.48 -0.99 -13.12
C HIS A 184 -10.90 -1.07 -14.54
N TRP A 185 -9.70 -0.53 -14.76
CA TRP A 185 -9.08 -0.57 -16.09
C TRP A 185 -8.70 -1.98 -16.51
N VAL A 186 -8.27 -2.84 -15.58
CA VAL A 186 -8.01 -4.25 -15.87
C VAL A 186 -9.30 -4.95 -16.31
N ASP A 187 -10.44 -4.68 -15.66
CA ASP A 187 -11.74 -5.20 -16.11
C ASP A 187 -12.14 -4.66 -17.49
N VAL A 188 -11.89 -3.37 -17.79
CA VAL A 188 -12.12 -2.83 -19.14
C VAL A 188 -11.25 -3.54 -20.18
N ALA A 189 -9.97 -3.77 -19.89
CA ALA A 189 -9.06 -4.52 -20.75
C ALA A 189 -9.51 -5.98 -20.99
N LEU A 190 -10.15 -6.59 -19.99
CA LEU A 190 -10.62 -7.97 -20.00
C LEU A 190 -12.11 -8.12 -20.37
N GLN A 191 -12.71 -7.13 -21.03
CA GLN A 191 -14.16 -7.10 -21.29
C GLN A 191 -14.74 -8.32 -22.03
N ASN A 192 -13.93 -9.06 -22.78
CA ASN A 192 -14.32 -10.24 -23.54
C ASN A 192 -13.73 -11.54 -22.95
N VAL A 193 -13.28 -11.50 -21.70
CA VAL A 193 -12.56 -12.61 -21.06
C VAL A 193 -13.40 -13.16 -19.91
N GLU A 194 -13.59 -14.47 -19.90
CA GLU A 194 -14.41 -15.16 -18.91
C GLU A 194 -13.63 -15.51 -17.63
N ASN A 195 -14.40 -15.71 -16.54
CA ASN A 195 -13.91 -16.20 -15.25
C ASN A 195 -12.79 -15.34 -14.63
N VAL A 196 -13.06 -14.04 -14.54
CA VAL A 196 -12.14 -13.06 -13.94
C VAL A 196 -12.69 -12.56 -12.61
N GLN A 197 -11.81 -12.46 -11.60
CA GLN A 197 -12.17 -11.99 -10.27
C GLN A 197 -11.27 -10.85 -9.83
N PHE A 198 -11.83 -9.95 -9.03
CA PHE A 198 -11.16 -8.76 -8.53
C PHE A 198 -11.33 -8.67 -7.02
N LEU A 199 -10.21 -8.68 -6.31
CA LEU A 199 -10.11 -8.46 -4.87
C LEU A 199 -9.43 -7.13 -4.59
N LEU A 200 -10.15 -6.21 -3.97
CA LEU A 200 -9.65 -4.88 -3.67
C LEU A 200 -9.33 -4.81 -2.18
N VAL A 201 -8.04 -4.76 -1.84
CA VAL A 201 -7.56 -4.71 -0.46
C VAL A 201 -7.29 -3.27 -0.07
N GLU A 202 -7.99 -2.78 0.94
CA GLU A 202 -7.86 -1.41 1.42
C GLU A 202 -8.14 -1.32 2.93
N ARG A 203 -7.31 -0.60 3.66
CA ARG A 203 -7.50 -0.40 5.11
C ARG A 203 -8.57 0.66 5.41
N ALA A 204 -8.62 1.71 4.60
CA ALA A 204 -9.49 2.86 4.82
C ALA A 204 -10.88 2.72 4.14
N THR A 205 -11.88 3.42 4.66
CA THR A 205 -13.13 3.60 3.93
C THR A 205 -12.97 4.71 2.89
N THR A 206 -12.98 4.37 1.61
CA THR A 206 -12.87 5.35 0.51
C THR A 206 -14.25 5.78 -0.01
N ARG A 207 -14.36 7.04 -0.43
CA ARG A 207 -15.52 7.58 -1.15
C ARG A 207 -15.32 7.43 -2.66
N PHE A 208 -16.41 7.52 -3.43
CA PHE A 208 -16.38 7.46 -4.90
C PHE A 208 -15.70 6.20 -5.46
N LYS A 209 -15.90 5.06 -4.78
CA LYS A 209 -15.43 3.75 -5.26
C LYS A 209 -16.05 3.43 -6.62
N VAL A 210 -15.24 2.93 -7.53
CA VAL A 210 -15.71 2.54 -8.86
C VAL A 210 -16.27 1.11 -8.90
N ASP A 211 -16.10 0.35 -7.82
CA ASP A 211 -16.52 -1.06 -7.69
C ASP A 211 -17.97 -1.27 -8.14
N GLY A 212 -18.89 -0.42 -7.66
CA GLY A 212 -20.33 -0.54 -7.94
C GLY A 212 -20.75 -0.17 -9.37
N LYS A 213 -19.82 0.31 -10.21
CA LYS A 213 -20.07 0.56 -11.64
C LYS A 213 -19.97 -0.73 -12.47
N HIS A 214 -19.39 -1.79 -11.93
CA HIS A 214 -19.21 -3.07 -12.62
C HIS A 214 -20.42 -3.97 -12.31
N LYS A 215 -21.35 -4.02 -13.26
CA LYS A 215 -22.52 -4.93 -13.23
C LYS A 215 -22.47 -5.97 -14.34
N ARG A 216 -21.26 -6.35 -14.77
CA ARG A 216 -21.09 -7.42 -15.77
C ARG A 216 -21.42 -8.77 -15.14
N ARG A 217 -21.90 -9.71 -15.95
CA ARG A 217 -22.33 -11.03 -15.47
C ARG A 217 -21.15 -11.91 -15.02
N ASP A 218 -19.95 -11.70 -15.57
CA ASP A 218 -18.83 -12.66 -15.42
C ASP A 218 -17.63 -12.13 -14.63
N SER A 219 -17.56 -10.82 -14.34
CA SER A 219 -16.53 -10.22 -13.49
C SER A 219 -17.05 -10.04 -12.05
N ILE A 220 -16.37 -10.63 -11.07
CA ILE A 220 -16.75 -10.51 -9.65
C ILE A 220 -15.82 -9.53 -8.95
N PHE A 221 -16.38 -8.48 -8.35
CA PHE A 221 -15.65 -7.50 -7.54
C PHE A 221 -15.98 -7.68 -6.06
N GLU A 222 -14.97 -7.93 -5.24
CA GLU A 222 -15.08 -7.99 -3.78
C GLU A 222 -14.01 -7.08 -3.15
N ARG A 223 -14.42 -6.27 -2.15
CA ARG A 223 -13.52 -5.35 -1.46
C ARG A 223 -13.31 -5.79 -0.01
N LEU A 224 -12.06 -6.06 0.34
CA LEU A 224 -11.65 -6.46 1.68
C LEU A 224 -11.18 -5.23 2.46
N GLN A 225 -11.95 -4.82 3.48
CA GLN A 225 -11.52 -3.76 4.38
C GLN A 225 -10.62 -4.32 5.49
N VAL A 226 -9.31 -4.36 5.27
CA VAL A 226 -8.33 -4.96 6.18
C VAL A 226 -6.93 -4.39 5.96
N ASP A 227 -6.11 -4.35 7.00
CA ASP A 227 -4.69 -4.04 6.88
C ASP A 227 -3.96 -5.25 6.25
N ILE A 228 -3.09 -5.00 5.26
CA ILE A 228 -2.31 -6.05 4.59
C ILE A 228 -1.48 -6.83 5.62
N GLN A 229 -1.02 -6.18 6.70
CA GLN A 229 -0.30 -6.82 7.80
C GLN A 229 -1.04 -8.04 8.39
N HIS A 230 -2.38 -8.06 8.31
CA HIS A 230 -3.22 -9.07 8.92
C HIS A 230 -4.03 -9.91 7.91
N LEU A 231 -3.81 -9.72 6.61
CA LEU A 231 -4.58 -10.37 5.57
C LEU A 231 -4.01 -11.77 5.24
N CYS A 232 -4.82 -12.81 5.42
CA CYS A 232 -4.53 -14.15 4.91
C CYS A 232 -5.36 -14.43 3.65
N LEU A 233 -4.74 -14.36 2.48
CA LEU A 233 -5.42 -14.59 1.19
C LEU A 233 -6.04 -15.99 1.09
N LYS A 234 -5.40 -17.02 1.66
CA LYS A 234 -5.91 -18.41 1.66
C LYS A 234 -7.28 -18.53 2.34
N LYS A 235 -7.56 -17.69 3.34
CA LYS A 235 -8.83 -17.66 4.08
C LYS A 235 -9.89 -16.75 3.44
N VAL A 236 -9.61 -16.15 2.28
CA VAL A 236 -10.58 -15.34 1.56
C VAL A 236 -11.53 -16.29 0.81
N PRO A 237 -12.85 -16.27 1.10
CA PRO A 237 -13.78 -17.30 0.61
C PRO A 237 -13.82 -17.46 -0.91
N ILE A 238 -13.65 -16.37 -1.68
CA ILE A 238 -13.66 -16.45 -3.14
C ILE A 238 -12.43 -17.17 -3.70
N LEU A 239 -11.26 -16.97 -3.09
CA LEU A 239 -10.01 -17.63 -3.49
C LEU A 239 -10.04 -19.11 -3.12
N GLU A 240 -10.53 -19.44 -1.92
CA GLU A 240 -10.68 -20.82 -1.45
C GLU A 240 -11.62 -21.63 -2.35
N LYS A 241 -12.74 -21.05 -2.78
CA LYS A 241 -13.75 -21.72 -3.61
C LYS A 241 -13.32 -21.89 -5.06
N LYS A 242 -12.61 -20.91 -5.62
CA LYS A 242 -12.36 -20.83 -7.08
C LYS A 242 -10.95 -21.26 -7.47
N LYS A 243 -9.99 -21.19 -6.55
CA LYS A 243 -8.58 -21.60 -6.72
C LYS A 243 -7.97 -21.11 -8.05
N LEU A 244 -8.27 -19.86 -8.42
CA LEU A 244 -7.71 -19.22 -9.62
C LEU A 244 -6.28 -18.73 -9.33
N PRO A 245 -5.36 -18.76 -10.31
CA PRO A 245 -4.06 -18.12 -10.16
C PRO A 245 -4.21 -16.64 -9.84
N VAL A 246 -3.45 -16.18 -8.84
CA VAL A 246 -3.51 -14.81 -8.35
C VAL A 246 -2.54 -13.92 -9.14
N VAL A 247 -2.97 -12.71 -9.48
CA VAL A 247 -2.10 -11.63 -9.97
C VAL A 247 -2.17 -10.48 -8.98
N GLY A 248 -1.07 -10.23 -8.28
CA GLY A 248 -0.96 -9.12 -7.34
C GLY A 248 -0.63 -7.82 -8.05
N ILE A 249 -1.46 -6.78 -7.88
CA ILE A 249 -1.27 -5.49 -8.53
C ILE A 249 -1.31 -4.33 -7.53
N GLY A 250 -0.65 -3.22 -7.84
CA GLY A 250 -0.72 -2.01 -7.02
C GLY A 250 -0.20 -0.77 -7.76
N LYS A 251 -0.92 0.34 -7.63
CA LYS A 251 -0.48 1.66 -8.11
C LYS A 251 -0.13 2.53 -6.92
N HIS A 252 1.17 2.73 -6.71
CA HIS A 252 1.74 3.48 -5.57
C HIS A 252 1.42 2.83 -4.23
N LEU A 253 1.87 1.59 -4.06
CA LEU A 253 1.73 0.90 -2.79
C LEU A 253 2.78 1.42 -1.79
N CYS A 254 2.39 2.39 -0.97
CA CYS A 254 3.35 3.20 -0.21
C CYS A 254 4.07 2.46 0.92
N GLY A 255 5.40 2.64 1.00
CA GLY A 255 6.21 2.27 2.16
C GLY A 255 6.14 0.78 2.48
N ALA A 256 5.98 0.47 3.78
CA ALA A 256 5.88 -0.92 4.26
C ALA A 256 4.78 -1.74 3.58
N ALA A 257 3.72 -1.12 3.04
CA ALA A 257 2.63 -1.83 2.39
C ALA A 257 3.10 -2.69 1.20
N THR A 258 4.13 -2.25 0.47
CA THR A 258 4.73 -3.05 -0.60
C THR A 258 5.30 -4.34 -0.03
N ASP A 259 6.12 -4.24 1.01
CA ASP A 259 6.79 -5.39 1.61
C ASP A 259 5.81 -6.35 2.32
N LEU A 260 4.75 -5.81 2.93
CA LEU A 260 3.63 -6.58 3.47
C LEU A 260 2.88 -7.35 2.36
N ALA A 261 2.64 -6.71 1.21
CA ALA A 261 1.94 -7.34 0.09
C ALA A 261 2.78 -8.42 -0.59
N LEU A 262 4.09 -8.22 -0.73
CA LEU A 262 5.00 -9.25 -1.22
C LEU A 262 4.94 -10.48 -0.29
N ARG A 263 5.05 -10.32 1.03
CA ARG A 263 4.91 -11.45 1.97
C ARG A 263 3.53 -12.11 1.91
N CYS A 264 2.47 -11.32 1.80
CA CYS A 264 1.11 -11.82 1.60
C CYS A 264 1.00 -12.75 0.37
N LEU A 265 1.66 -12.39 -0.74
CA LEU A 265 1.62 -13.14 -1.99
C LEU A 265 2.55 -14.35 -2.03
N VAL A 266 3.80 -14.20 -1.56
CA VAL A 266 4.86 -15.20 -1.79
C VAL A 266 5.32 -15.98 -0.56
N GLU A 267 4.78 -15.68 0.62
CA GLU A 267 4.95 -16.48 1.83
C GLU A 267 3.59 -16.98 2.30
N SER A 268 2.73 -16.09 2.79
CA SER A 268 1.49 -16.48 3.49
C SER A 268 0.46 -17.18 2.58
N TYR A 269 0.51 -16.93 1.26
CA TYR A 269 -0.37 -17.57 0.29
C TYR A 269 0.23 -18.87 -0.28
N THR A 270 1.56 -18.93 -0.47
CA THR A 270 2.25 -20.07 -1.09
C THR A 270 2.77 -21.11 -0.08
N ALA A 271 3.20 -20.70 1.12
CA ALA A 271 3.85 -21.57 2.11
C ALA A 271 2.91 -22.59 2.78
N CYS A 272 1.60 -22.51 2.57
CA CYS A 272 0.67 -23.54 3.03
C CYS A 272 0.32 -24.60 1.96
N CYS A 273 1.09 -24.67 0.87
CA CYS A 273 1.08 -25.78 -0.10
C CYS A 273 2.07 -26.88 0.28
N ASP A 274 3.10 -26.52 1.05
CA ASP A 274 4.07 -27.43 1.64
C ASP A 274 3.75 -27.54 3.14
N GLY A 275 3.28 -28.71 3.56
CA GLY A 275 2.72 -28.91 4.89
C GLY A 275 3.78 -28.75 5.99
N GLU A 276 3.62 -27.74 6.82
CA GLU A 276 4.09 -27.76 8.21
C GLU A 276 2.88 -27.55 9.13
N ASN A 277 2.38 -28.66 9.65
CA ASN A 277 1.54 -28.67 10.84
C ASN A 277 2.40 -28.23 12.04
N GLU A 278 2.60 -26.94 12.23
CA GLU A 278 2.96 -26.44 13.57
C GLU A 278 1.68 -26.01 14.29
N GLU A 279 1.15 -26.93 15.09
CA GLU A 279 0.20 -26.60 16.13
C GLU A 279 0.80 -25.55 17.07
N PRO A 280 0.03 -24.56 17.54
CA PRO A 280 0.51 -23.61 18.53
C PRO A 280 0.72 -24.33 19.86
N ALA A 281 1.95 -24.22 20.38
CA ALA A 281 2.41 -24.78 21.66
C ALA A 281 1.34 -24.71 22.76
N THR A 282 0.83 -25.87 23.16
CA THR A 282 -0.05 -26.01 24.32
C THR A 282 0.78 -26.05 25.60
N LYS A 283 0.25 -25.33 26.60
CA LYS A 283 0.80 -25.19 27.95
C LYS A 283 1.05 -26.55 28.61
N ARG A 284 2.23 -26.67 29.24
CA ARG A 284 2.62 -27.72 30.20
C ARG A 284 1.43 -28.20 31.08
N CYS A 285 1.17 -29.50 31.08
CA CYS A 285 0.67 -30.19 32.27
C CYS A 285 1.26 -31.61 32.37
N ARG A 286 1.36 -32.09 33.61
CA ARG A 286 2.18 -33.20 34.11
C ARG A 286 1.74 -34.60 33.66
N THR A 287 2.73 -35.48 33.69
CA THR A 287 2.78 -36.95 33.55
C THR A 287 1.70 -37.73 34.31
N ASP A 288 1.10 -38.74 33.66
CA ASP A 288 1.14 -40.14 34.13
C ASP A 288 0.57 -41.16 33.08
N LYS A 289 1.39 -42.19 32.83
CA LYS A 289 1.12 -43.64 32.60
C LYS A 289 0.13 -44.20 31.55
N THR A 290 0.75 -44.95 30.62
CA THR A 290 0.44 -46.32 30.10
C THR A 290 -0.92 -46.62 29.42
N GLU A 291 -0.90 -47.00 28.13
CA GLU A 291 -1.08 -48.38 27.63
C GLU A 291 -1.26 -48.45 26.10
N VAL A 292 -0.84 -49.58 25.54
CA VAL A 292 -0.74 -49.93 24.12
C VAL A 292 -2.08 -50.44 23.60
N ALA A 293 -2.52 -49.97 22.42
CA ALA A 293 -3.38 -50.77 21.53
C ALA A 293 -3.28 -50.28 20.08
N SER A 294 -2.72 -51.12 19.23
CA SER A 294 -2.79 -51.10 17.77
C SER A 294 -4.21 -51.30 17.28
N ASN A 295 -4.64 -50.55 16.25
CA ASN A 295 -5.64 -51.00 15.28
C ASN A 295 -5.50 -50.27 13.94
N ASN A 296 -5.53 -51.08 12.89
CA ASN A 296 -5.36 -50.73 11.48
C ASN A 296 -6.59 -50.03 10.88
N SER A 297 -6.37 -49.49 9.67
CA SER A 297 -7.32 -49.10 8.63
C SER A 297 -7.95 -47.70 8.76
N ALA A 298 -7.55 -46.79 7.88
CA ALA A 298 -8.18 -46.61 6.57
C ALA A 298 -7.38 -45.53 5.83
N ASP A 299 -6.87 -45.88 4.65
CA ASP A 299 -6.34 -44.92 3.69
C ASP A 299 -7.38 -43.84 3.42
N ASN A 300 -7.15 -42.65 3.96
CA ASN A 300 -7.74 -41.43 3.44
C ASN A 300 -6.58 -40.69 2.78
N GLU A 301 -6.43 -40.92 1.47
CA GLU A 301 -5.70 -40.03 0.57
C GLU A 301 -6.25 -38.60 0.76
N SER A 302 -5.61 -37.85 1.66
CA SER A 302 -5.87 -36.42 1.81
C SER A 302 -5.31 -35.74 0.57
N ASN A 303 -6.20 -35.40 -0.36
CA ASN A 303 -5.94 -34.55 -1.52
C ASN A 303 -4.95 -33.43 -1.15
N LYS A 304 -3.75 -33.47 -1.73
CA LYS A 304 -2.81 -32.36 -1.73
C LYS A 304 -3.55 -31.14 -2.25
N ASP A 305 -3.72 -30.15 -1.39
CA ASP A 305 -4.49 -28.95 -1.69
C ASP A 305 -3.67 -28.10 -2.68
N ASP A 306 -3.87 -28.32 -3.99
CA ASP A 306 -3.25 -27.57 -5.10
C ASP A 306 -3.68 -26.09 -5.04
N CYS A 307 -3.02 -25.29 -4.20
CA CYS A 307 -3.14 -23.84 -4.26
C CYS A 307 -2.25 -23.34 -5.41
N LYS A 308 -2.90 -22.91 -6.49
CA LYS A 308 -2.22 -22.46 -7.71
C LYS A 308 -1.26 -21.29 -7.40
N PRO A 309 -0.09 -21.24 -8.05
CA PRO A 309 0.92 -20.22 -7.79
C PRO A 309 0.42 -18.81 -8.14
N VAL A 310 1.02 -17.80 -7.52
CA VAL A 310 0.86 -16.41 -7.94
C VAL A 310 1.41 -16.29 -9.36
N ALA A 311 0.54 -16.04 -10.33
CA ALA A 311 0.91 -16.01 -11.74
C ALA A 311 1.70 -14.75 -12.11
N GLY A 312 1.59 -13.68 -11.32
CA GLY A 312 2.45 -12.51 -11.47
C GLY A 312 2.20 -11.44 -10.42
N ILE A 313 3.18 -10.55 -10.30
CA ILE A 313 3.18 -9.40 -9.41
C ILE A 313 3.54 -8.17 -10.24
N VAL A 314 2.76 -7.09 -10.14
CA VAL A 314 2.99 -5.82 -10.85
C VAL A 314 2.68 -4.65 -9.92
N ILE A 315 3.69 -4.05 -9.31
CA ILE A 315 3.53 -3.00 -8.29
C ILE A 315 4.37 -1.78 -8.65
N ALA A 316 3.73 -0.63 -8.82
CA ALA A 316 4.43 0.65 -8.94
C ALA A 316 4.95 1.07 -7.55
N LEU A 317 6.26 1.19 -7.44
CA LEU A 317 6.98 1.44 -6.19
C LEU A 317 7.02 2.93 -5.88
N CYS A 318 6.73 3.29 -4.63
CA CYS A 318 6.78 4.68 -4.18
C CYS A 318 7.02 4.80 -2.67
N CYS A 319 7.26 6.03 -2.21
CA CYS A 319 7.34 6.38 -0.79
C CYS A 319 8.32 5.50 0.00
N HIS A 320 9.53 5.27 -0.55
CA HIS A 320 10.59 4.53 0.14
C HIS A 320 10.85 5.08 1.55
N HIS A 321 10.69 6.39 1.76
CA HIS A 321 10.76 7.06 3.05
C HIS A 321 9.70 6.63 4.10
N LYS A 322 8.77 5.74 3.75
CA LYS A 322 7.80 5.12 4.66
C LYS A 322 8.02 3.62 4.81
N CYS A 323 9.11 3.10 4.27
CA CYS A 323 9.50 1.71 4.55
C CYS A 323 9.90 1.58 6.01
N ASP A 324 9.63 0.42 6.57
CA ASP A 324 9.98 0.08 7.95
C ASP A 324 10.86 -1.17 7.94
N TRP A 325 11.94 -1.16 8.71
CA TRP A 325 12.88 -2.28 8.75
C TRP A 325 12.22 -3.59 9.18
N THR A 326 11.31 -3.53 10.15
CA THR A 326 10.56 -4.70 10.65
C THR A 326 9.82 -5.41 9.53
N HIS A 327 9.24 -4.61 8.62
CA HIS A 327 8.45 -5.11 7.51
C HIS A 327 9.27 -5.28 6.23
N TYR A 328 10.51 -4.84 6.18
CA TYR A 328 11.28 -4.91 4.95
C TYR A 328 11.62 -6.36 4.61
N VAL A 329 11.39 -6.75 3.35
CA VAL A 329 11.63 -8.13 2.88
C VAL A 329 13.09 -8.39 2.51
N GLY A 330 13.84 -7.35 2.10
CA GLY A 330 15.23 -7.46 1.68
C GLY A 330 16.25 -7.43 2.82
N ARG A 331 15.87 -7.83 4.04
CA ARG A 331 16.75 -7.78 5.22
C ARG A 331 18.02 -8.63 5.03
N GLU A 332 17.88 -9.82 4.48
CA GLU A 332 19.01 -10.72 4.24
C GLU A 332 19.98 -10.16 3.20
N PHE A 333 19.47 -9.49 2.16
CA PHE A 333 20.30 -8.73 1.22
C PHE A 333 21.07 -7.62 1.93
N PHE A 334 20.40 -6.80 2.75
CA PHE A 334 21.09 -5.74 3.50
C PHE A 334 22.21 -6.30 4.38
N LYS A 335 21.95 -7.39 5.11
CA LYS A 335 22.96 -8.09 5.92
C LYS A 335 24.13 -8.60 5.06
N SER A 336 23.86 -9.17 3.89
CA SER A 336 24.89 -9.74 3.00
C SER A 336 25.86 -8.69 2.46
N VAL A 337 25.38 -7.45 2.24
CA VAL A 337 26.22 -6.31 1.83
C VAL A 337 26.80 -5.50 3.00
N GLY A 338 26.67 -6.02 4.24
CA GLY A 338 27.25 -5.42 5.44
C GLY A 338 26.49 -4.20 5.97
N LEU A 339 25.19 -4.13 5.72
CA LEU A 339 24.29 -3.08 6.21
C LEU A 339 23.33 -3.64 7.26
N GLY A 340 22.90 -2.79 8.20
CA GLY A 340 21.95 -3.14 9.24
C GLY A 340 20.72 -2.23 9.29
N PRO A 341 19.90 -2.36 10.36
CA PRO A 341 18.74 -1.50 10.59
C PRO A 341 19.08 -0.01 10.67
N LEU A 342 20.27 0.32 11.19
CA LEU A 342 20.74 1.69 11.31
C LEU A 342 20.95 2.32 9.93
N GLU A 343 21.73 1.68 9.06
CA GLU A 343 21.96 2.16 7.69
C GLU A 343 20.66 2.19 6.90
N PHE A 344 19.82 1.16 7.02
CA PHE A 344 18.51 1.14 6.36
C PHE A 344 17.68 2.36 6.72
N ASN A 345 17.59 2.74 8.00
CA ASN A 345 16.82 3.90 8.41
C ASN A 345 17.35 5.21 7.77
N TYR A 346 18.67 5.40 7.74
CA TYR A 346 19.26 6.55 7.08
C TYR A 346 18.96 6.55 5.58
N PHE A 347 19.16 5.43 4.89
CA PHE A 347 18.90 5.33 3.45
C PHE A 347 17.43 5.49 3.11
N GLN A 348 16.53 4.94 3.93
CA GLN A 348 15.10 5.16 3.85
C GLN A 348 14.77 6.66 3.91
N ARG A 349 15.37 7.43 4.82
CA ARG A 349 15.13 8.88 4.92
C ARG A 349 15.77 9.66 3.78
N MET A 350 17.02 9.32 3.43
CA MET A 350 17.77 9.90 2.31
C MET A 350 17.12 9.60 0.95
N SER A 351 16.30 8.56 0.83
CA SER A 351 15.54 8.25 -0.40
C SER A 351 14.61 9.40 -0.85
N SER A 352 14.16 10.25 0.08
CA SER A 352 13.36 11.44 -0.22
C SER A 352 14.13 12.47 -1.07
N TRP A 353 15.46 12.47 -1.01
CA TRP A 353 16.32 13.38 -1.77
C TRP A 353 16.20 13.23 -3.28
N ALA A 354 15.77 12.05 -3.76
CA ALA A 354 15.48 11.81 -5.17
C ALA A 354 14.42 12.78 -5.74
N THR A 355 13.60 13.37 -4.88
CA THR A 355 12.48 14.25 -5.24
C THR A 355 12.67 15.71 -4.84
N CYS A 356 13.81 16.07 -4.19
CA CYS A 356 14.04 17.40 -3.63
C CYS A 356 14.00 18.55 -4.66
N GLY A 357 14.40 18.31 -5.91
CA GLY A 357 14.50 19.36 -6.94
C GLY A 357 13.16 19.97 -7.41
N MET A 358 11.99 19.42 -7.03
CA MET A 358 10.70 19.95 -7.47
C MET A 358 10.14 21.08 -6.63
N ARG A 359 10.64 21.29 -5.39
CA ARG A 359 10.18 22.41 -4.56
C ARG A 359 10.48 23.75 -5.21
N GLU A 360 11.68 23.89 -5.79
CA GLU A 360 12.13 25.14 -6.43
C GLU A 360 11.41 25.43 -7.76
N ALA A 361 10.87 24.41 -8.45
CA ALA A 361 10.09 24.58 -9.67
C ALA A 361 8.61 24.92 -9.37
N ALA A 362 8.02 24.25 -8.38
CA ALA A 362 6.63 24.51 -7.96
C ALA A 362 6.46 25.92 -7.37
N THR A 363 7.42 26.41 -6.58
CA THR A 363 7.38 27.78 -6.03
C THR A 363 7.52 28.85 -7.12
N ARG A 364 8.19 28.55 -8.24
CA ARG A 364 8.31 29.46 -9.39
C ARG A 364 7.06 29.48 -10.28
N ALA A 365 6.37 28.34 -10.40
CA ALA A 365 5.14 28.21 -11.20
C ALA A 365 3.91 28.80 -10.49
N SER A 366 3.86 28.78 -9.15
CA SER A 366 2.75 29.33 -8.36
C SER A 366 2.61 30.86 -8.40
N THR A 367 3.55 31.58 -9.02
CA THR A 367 3.49 33.05 -9.19
C THR A 367 2.73 33.46 -10.46
N SER A 368 2.29 32.50 -11.28
CA SER A 368 1.56 32.76 -12.52
C SER A 368 0.37 31.81 -12.66
N GLN A 369 -0.84 32.39 -12.61
CA GLN A 369 -2.16 31.80 -12.84
C GLN A 369 -2.96 31.41 -11.58
N GLU A 370 -3.78 32.36 -11.12
CA GLU A 370 -5.01 32.08 -10.39
C GLU A 370 -6.13 31.82 -11.41
N SER A 371 -6.62 30.59 -11.50
CA SER A 371 -7.94 30.30 -12.08
C SER A 371 -8.70 29.36 -11.15
N GLU A 372 -9.89 29.79 -10.75
CA GLU A 372 -10.81 29.08 -9.87
C GLU A 372 -11.60 28.05 -10.69
N ASP A 373 -11.32 26.77 -10.51
CA ASP A 373 -12.31 25.73 -10.78
C ASP A 373 -12.18 24.57 -9.76
N GLU A 374 -13.00 24.61 -8.71
CA GLU A 374 -13.04 23.59 -7.65
C GLU A 374 -13.74 22.31 -8.17
N THR A 375 -12.96 21.38 -8.74
CA THR A 375 -13.37 19.97 -8.79
C THR A 375 -12.84 19.21 -7.57
N ASN A 376 -13.68 18.33 -7.02
CA ASN A 376 -13.65 17.83 -5.65
C ASN A 376 -12.63 16.70 -5.40
N ASP A 377 -11.48 16.72 -6.09
CA ASP A 377 -10.40 15.72 -6.00
C ASP A 377 -9.29 16.07 -4.99
N ARG A 378 -9.61 16.91 -4.00
CA ARG A 378 -8.67 17.29 -2.92
C ARG A 378 -8.12 16.11 -2.11
N GLU A 379 -8.80 14.96 -2.06
CA GLU A 379 -8.37 13.81 -1.26
C GLU A 379 -7.23 12.99 -1.92
N GLU A 380 -7.08 13.00 -3.25
CA GLU A 380 -5.92 12.36 -3.93
C GLU A 380 -4.67 13.26 -3.88
N HIS A 381 -4.85 14.60 -3.83
CA HIS A 381 -3.76 15.58 -3.74
C HIS A 381 -3.10 15.69 -2.36
N GLU A 382 -3.82 15.39 -1.26
CA GLU A 382 -3.25 15.40 0.09
C GLU A 382 -2.15 14.33 0.28
N HIS A 383 -2.10 13.28 -0.56
CA HIS A 383 -1.09 12.23 -0.44
C HIS A 383 0.27 12.55 -1.10
N GLU A 384 0.36 13.55 -1.97
CA GLU A 384 1.65 14.01 -2.52
C GLU A 384 2.11 15.36 -1.91
N GLN A 385 1.21 16.29 -1.59
CA GLN A 385 1.60 17.64 -1.13
C GLN A 385 1.88 17.73 0.39
N THR A 386 1.24 16.91 1.22
CA THR A 386 1.41 17.00 2.69
C THR A 386 2.69 16.32 3.20
N PHE A 387 3.44 15.66 2.32
CA PHE A 387 4.53 14.74 2.68
C PHE A 387 5.89 15.41 2.88
N SER A 388 5.94 16.74 2.72
CA SER A 388 7.19 17.47 2.66
C SER A 388 7.50 18.29 3.94
N ASN A 389 6.57 18.40 4.88
CA ASN A 389 6.73 19.29 6.05
C ASN A 389 7.51 18.71 7.24
N ALA A 390 8.00 17.47 7.18
CA ALA A 390 8.84 16.92 8.23
C ALA A 390 10.27 16.75 7.68
N GLU A 391 11.21 17.53 8.23
CA GLU A 391 12.67 17.45 8.01
C GLU A 391 13.30 18.26 6.87
N SER A 392 12.70 19.39 6.47
CA SER A 392 13.45 20.43 5.74
C SER A 392 14.15 21.39 6.69
N GLY A 393 15.05 20.88 7.53
CA GLY A 393 16.08 21.72 8.18
C GLY A 393 17.16 22.04 7.16
N SER A 394 16.87 22.94 6.23
CA SER A 394 17.63 23.11 4.97
C SER A 394 19.01 23.73 5.13
N ASP A 395 19.31 24.47 6.21
CA ASP A 395 20.50 25.33 6.21
C ASP A 395 21.84 24.59 6.41
N THR A 396 21.89 23.48 7.16
CA THR A 396 23.19 22.89 7.56
C THR A 396 23.80 21.96 6.51
N LEU A 397 22.96 21.28 5.72
CA LEU A 397 23.43 20.34 4.70
C LEU A 397 23.72 21.02 3.36
N GLN A 398 23.27 22.27 3.14
CA GLN A 398 23.31 22.95 1.84
C GLN A 398 24.73 23.34 1.41
N GLY A 399 25.69 23.34 2.36
CA GLY A 399 27.11 23.53 2.09
C GLY A 399 27.93 22.23 1.94
N ILE A 400 27.35 21.04 2.16
CA ILE A 400 28.08 19.75 2.14
C ILE A 400 27.86 18.98 0.84
N LEU A 401 26.65 19.02 0.29
CA LEU A 401 26.27 18.32 -0.96
C LEU A 401 25.47 19.26 -1.86
N THR A 402 25.72 19.19 -3.16
CA THR A 402 24.91 19.87 -4.17
C THR A 402 23.51 19.26 -4.28
N VAL A 403 22.60 19.97 -4.96
CA VAL A 403 21.23 19.47 -5.19
C VAL A 403 21.26 18.21 -6.07
N GLU A 404 22.15 18.20 -7.05
CA GLU A 404 22.39 17.08 -7.97
C GLU A 404 22.91 15.86 -7.22
N GLU A 405 23.92 16.02 -6.36
CA GLU A 405 24.48 14.94 -5.56
C GLU A 405 23.42 14.33 -4.62
N ARG A 406 22.61 15.17 -3.97
CA ARG A 406 21.50 14.69 -3.14
C ARG A 406 20.50 13.86 -3.94
N LYS A 407 20.16 14.32 -5.14
CA LYS A 407 19.25 13.60 -6.04
C LYS A 407 19.82 12.24 -6.41
N GLU A 408 21.09 12.17 -6.79
CA GLU A 408 21.79 10.91 -7.10
C GLU A 408 21.80 9.95 -5.91
N ILE A 409 22.16 10.45 -4.72
CA ILE A 409 22.18 9.67 -3.48
C ILE A 409 20.77 9.15 -3.15
N GLY A 410 19.74 9.99 -3.28
CA GLY A 410 18.37 9.59 -3.05
C GLY A 410 17.90 8.50 -4.02
N CYS A 411 18.22 8.63 -5.31
CA CYS A 411 17.96 7.60 -6.31
C CYS A 411 18.66 6.29 -5.97
N LEU A 412 19.92 6.35 -5.53
CA LEU A 412 20.70 5.19 -5.13
C LEU A 412 20.09 4.48 -3.91
N CYS A 413 19.64 5.23 -2.91
CA CYS A 413 18.91 4.68 -1.77
C CYS A 413 17.64 3.93 -2.20
N LYS A 414 16.85 4.52 -3.12
CA LYS A 414 15.66 3.86 -3.69
C LYS A 414 16.03 2.57 -4.41
N ARG A 415 17.08 2.59 -5.24
CA ARG A 415 17.56 1.41 -5.98
C ARG A 415 18.00 0.29 -5.05
N LEU A 416 18.79 0.61 -4.01
CA LEU A 416 19.27 -0.37 -3.04
C LEU A 416 18.10 -1.07 -2.31
N ILE A 417 17.10 -0.30 -1.86
CA ILE A 417 15.90 -0.84 -1.20
C ILE A 417 15.11 -1.73 -2.17
N ASP A 418 14.97 -1.32 -3.42
CA ASP A 418 14.24 -2.10 -4.41
C ASP A 418 14.98 -3.37 -4.83
N HIS A 419 16.31 -3.34 -4.85
CA HIS A 419 17.13 -4.53 -5.14
C HIS A 419 16.90 -5.63 -4.12
N GLY A 420 16.82 -5.30 -2.82
CA GLY A 420 16.50 -6.30 -1.80
C GLY A 420 15.11 -6.93 -2.00
N ARG A 421 14.15 -6.22 -2.62
CA ARG A 421 12.84 -6.80 -3.00
C ARG A 421 12.96 -7.75 -4.19
N ILE A 422 13.86 -7.45 -5.14
CA ILE A 422 14.17 -8.33 -6.27
C ILE A 422 14.80 -9.63 -5.79
N GLU A 423 15.85 -9.57 -4.98
CA GLU A 423 16.50 -10.77 -4.43
C GLU A 423 15.52 -11.62 -3.63
N TYR A 424 14.71 -10.98 -2.78
CA TYR A 424 13.69 -11.66 -2.00
C TYR A 424 12.69 -12.46 -2.85
N LEU A 425 12.28 -11.91 -4.01
CA LEU A 425 11.39 -12.58 -4.96
C LEU A 425 12.11 -13.68 -5.75
N GLN A 426 13.35 -13.44 -6.15
CA GLN A 426 14.17 -14.43 -6.86
C GLN A 426 14.45 -15.67 -6.01
N GLN A 427 14.74 -15.49 -4.72
CA GLN A 427 14.89 -16.57 -3.74
C GLN A 427 13.61 -17.42 -3.58
N ARG A 428 12.44 -16.88 -3.97
CA ARG A 428 11.14 -17.56 -3.93
C ARG A 428 10.68 -18.06 -5.29
N GLY A 429 11.62 -18.20 -6.24
CA GLY A 429 11.34 -18.81 -7.54
C GLY A 429 10.65 -17.89 -8.54
N TYR A 430 10.76 -16.57 -8.39
CA TYR A 430 10.23 -15.61 -9.36
C TYR A 430 11.35 -14.98 -10.20
N LYS A 431 11.09 -14.82 -11.50
CA LYS A 431 11.84 -13.91 -12.35
C LYS A 431 11.33 -12.50 -12.12
N ALA A 432 12.02 -11.76 -11.24
CA ALA A 432 11.68 -10.38 -10.90
C ALA A 432 12.55 -9.36 -11.64
N ALA A 433 11.97 -8.19 -11.97
CA ALA A 433 12.63 -7.10 -12.67
C ALA A 433 12.12 -5.73 -12.20
N LEU A 434 12.98 -4.71 -12.34
CA LEU A 434 12.66 -3.30 -12.13
C LEU A 434 12.79 -2.58 -13.47
N GLN A 435 11.80 -1.76 -13.82
CA GLN A 435 11.83 -0.94 -15.02
C GLN A 435 11.18 0.42 -14.82
N TYR A 436 11.59 1.40 -15.61
CA TYR A 436 10.88 2.67 -15.69
C TYR A 436 9.61 2.47 -16.52
N TYR A 437 8.43 2.63 -15.89
CA TYR A 437 7.14 2.44 -16.56
C TYR A 437 6.52 3.76 -17.01
N THR A 438 7.01 4.90 -16.55
CA THR A 438 6.55 6.20 -17.03
C THR A 438 7.69 7.21 -17.03
N GLU A 439 7.54 8.29 -17.79
CA GLU A 439 8.53 9.35 -17.87
C GLU A 439 8.62 10.08 -16.52
N SER A 440 9.82 10.54 -16.16
CA SER A 440 10.02 11.35 -14.95
C SER A 440 9.21 12.66 -14.97
N ALA A 441 8.86 13.17 -16.15
CA ALA A 441 7.98 14.33 -16.33
C ALA A 441 6.53 14.04 -15.91
N VAL A 442 6.08 12.79 -15.98
CA VAL A 442 4.75 12.36 -15.52
C VAL A 442 4.77 12.09 -14.02
N SER A 443 5.77 11.37 -13.54
CA SER A 443 5.94 11.09 -12.11
C SER A 443 7.38 10.75 -11.78
N LEU A 444 7.87 11.20 -10.62
CA LEU A 444 9.16 10.79 -10.08
C LEU A 444 9.11 9.42 -9.39
N GLU A 445 7.92 8.90 -9.12
CA GLU A 445 7.70 7.53 -8.67
C GLU A 445 7.35 6.68 -9.90
N ASN A 446 8.36 6.46 -10.75
CA ASN A 446 8.22 5.87 -12.08
C ASN A 446 8.83 4.47 -12.21
N VAL A 447 9.11 3.80 -11.10
CA VAL A 447 9.66 2.44 -11.11
C VAL A 447 8.58 1.42 -10.85
N LEU A 448 8.55 0.39 -11.69
CA LEU A 448 7.63 -0.73 -11.62
C LEU A 448 8.40 -1.99 -11.25
N LEU A 449 7.97 -2.64 -10.18
CA LEU A 449 8.38 -4.00 -9.84
C LEU A 449 7.47 -4.98 -10.56
N THR A 450 8.07 -5.87 -11.34
CA THR A 450 7.36 -6.99 -11.95
C THR A 450 7.99 -8.31 -11.56
N ALA A 451 7.18 -9.34 -11.37
CA ALA A 451 7.66 -10.70 -11.12
C ALA A 451 6.69 -11.73 -11.68
N VAL A 452 7.23 -12.78 -12.31
CA VAL A 452 6.48 -13.94 -12.80
C VAL A 452 7.20 -15.22 -12.36
N PRO A 453 6.50 -16.36 -12.15
CA PRO A 453 7.16 -17.61 -11.80
C PRO A 453 8.28 -17.98 -12.77
N SER A 454 9.40 -18.46 -12.24
CA SER A 454 10.51 -18.97 -13.05
C SER A 454 10.07 -20.27 -13.76
N PRO A 455 10.43 -20.48 -15.04
CA PRO A 455 9.99 -21.63 -15.84
C PRO A 455 10.31 -23.00 -15.24
N SER A 456 11.27 -23.11 -14.32
CA SER A 456 11.72 -24.36 -13.71
C SER A 456 10.74 -24.97 -12.67
N LEU A 457 9.61 -24.33 -12.38
CA LEU A 457 8.63 -24.77 -11.38
C LEU A 457 7.25 -25.11 -11.95
N ILE A 458 7.07 -25.12 -13.28
CA ILE A 458 5.84 -25.64 -13.89
C ILE A 458 6.06 -27.15 -14.06
N PRO A 459 5.33 -28.03 -13.35
CA PRO A 459 5.37 -29.45 -13.68
C PRO A 459 4.91 -29.57 -15.13
N GLU A 460 5.75 -30.18 -15.98
CA GLU A 460 5.32 -30.51 -17.34
C GLU A 460 4.03 -31.34 -17.25
N PRO A 461 3.03 -31.04 -18.08
CA PRO A 461 1.85 -31.90 -18.15
C PRO A 461 2.33 -33.28 -18.59
N THR A 462 2.23 -34.26 -17.69
CA THR A 462 2.36 -35.67 -18.04
C THR A 462 1.35 -35.96 -19.15
N THR A 463 1.87 -36.16 -20.36
CA THR A 463 1.15 -36.60 -21.56
C THR A 463 0.53 -37.97 -21.39
#